data_AF-A0A9R1TB36-F1
#
_entry.id   AF-A0A9R1TB36-F1
#
_cell.length_a   1.000
_cell.length_b   1.000
_cell.length_c   1.000
_cell.angle_alpha   90.00
_cell.angle_beta   90.00
_cell.angle_gamma   90.00
#
_symmetry.space_group_name_H-M   'P 1'
#
loop_
_entity.id
_entity.type
_entity.pdbx_description
1 polymer ?
#
loop_
_entity_poly.entity_id
_entity_poly.type
_entity_poly.pdbx_seq_one_letter_code
_entity_poly.pdbx_strand_id
1 'polypeptide(L)'
;MWIYVTFFLIIIVISDGRYMRIKSKPRNVFFKYREGVTGEKTLPRCRPHDACNILYKRFWTDDIVERLCRCPNGEECPWTDKFDNYTMNVNNRSFLKFCDPVNPENICKPRKTAAVVRGEISDNHENLTAHRVRVTCYCPKSYFWHVQRYDYTDNKLYQRFRCSKQRMCGSYEFCGLVRNDLYSTYYRCSCPSGNLCIPKDKQLESTQEFLYSGPVINAYCDPWNISSTYY
;
A
#
# COMPACT_ATOMS: atom_id res chain seq x y z
N MET A 1 -24.28 -54.16 -23.96
CA MET A 1 -23.79 -52.89 -24.55
C MET A 1 -23.76 -51.86 -23.43
N TRP A 2 -22.62 -51.71 -22.76
CA TRP A 2 -22.44 -50.81 -21.61
C TRP A 2 -21.77 -49.52 -22.08
N ILE A 3 -22.46 -48.38 -21.93
CA ILE A 3 -21.92 -47.06 -22.25
C ILE A 3 -21.21 -46.56 -20.99
N TYR A 4 -19.88 -46.60 -21.01
CA TYR A 4 -19.05 -45.91 -20.01
C TYR A 4 -19.11 -44.41 -20.28
N VAL A 5 -19.84 -43.67 -19.43
CA VAL A 5 -19.78 -42.21 -19.39
C VAL A 5 -18.62 -41.82 -18.49
N THR A 6 -17.47 -41.54 -19.08
CA THR A 6 -16.31 -40.96 -18.41
C THR A 6 -16.58 -39.48 -18.13
N PHE A 7 -16.97 -39.17 -16.90
CA PHE A 7 -17.02 -37.80 -16.38
C PHE A 7 -15.57 -37.28 -16.23
N PHE A 8 -15.08 -36.54 -17.22
CA PHE A 8 -13.90 -35.71 -17.08
C PHE A 8 -14.25 -34.55 -16.13
N LEU A 9 -13.86 -34.69 -14.86
CA LEU A 9 -13.76 -33.58 -13.92
C LEU A 9 -12.64 -32.64 -14.40
N ILE A 10 -13.00 -31.70 -15.27
CA ILE A 10 -12.17 -30.54 -15.58
C ILE A 10 -12.13 -29.71 -14.31
N ILE A 11 -11.09 -29.92 -13.50
CA ILE A 11 -10.71 -28.98 -12.46
C ILE A 11 -10.24 -27.73 -13.21
N ILE A 12 -11.16 -26.78 -13.40
CA ILE A 12 -10.83 -25.43 -13.86
C ILE A 12 -10.05 -24.79 -12.69
N VAL A 13 -8.74 -25.01 -12.68
CA VAL A 13 -7.84 -24.18 -11.87
C VAL A 13 -7.86 -22.81 -12.54
N ILE A 14 -8.79 -21.96 -12.12
CA ILE A 14 -8.72 -20.52 -12.40
C ILE A 14 -7.56 -20.01 -11.53
N SER A 15 -6.33 -20.23 -12.00
CA SER A 15 -5.18 -19.53 -11.44
C SER A 15 -5.27 -18.10 -11.95
N ASP A 16 -5.92 -17.24 -11.18
CA ASP A 16 -5.79 -15.80 -11.37
C ASP A 16 -4.35 -15.44 -10.99
N GLY A 17 -3.44 -15.60 -11.97
CA GLY A 17 -2.00 -15.85 -11.80
C GLY A 17 -1.16 -14.69 -11.27
N ARG A 18 -1.75 -13.66 -10.68
CA ARG A 18 -1.05 -12.40 -10.39
C ARG A 18 -0.31 -12.39 -9.05
N TYR A 19 -0.73 -13.22 -8.08
CA TYR A 19 -0.10 -13.29 -6.77
C TYR A 19 -0.46 -14.58 -6.02
N MET A 20 0.44 -15.01 -5.11
CA MET A 20 0.18 -16.12 -4.19
C MET A 20 -0.18 -15.56 -2.80
N ARG A 21 -1.23 -16.12 -2.16
CA ARG A 21 -1.61 -15.79 -0.78
C ARG A 21 -1.45 -16.98 0.15
N ILE A 22 -0.80 -16.77 1.27
CA ILE A 22 -0.66 -17.75 2.35
C ILE A 22 -1.34 -17.18 3.60
N LYS A 23 -2.39 -17.86 4.08
CA LYS A 23 -3.06 -17.47 5.34
C LYS A 23 -2.31 -18.05 6.54
N SER A 24 -1.94 -17.18 7.47
CA SER A 24 -1.46 -17.61 8.78
C SER A 24 -2.64 -17.80 9.72
N LYS A 25 -3.07 -19.05 9.91
CA LYS A 25 -4.15 -19.44 10.84
C LYS A 25 -3.98 -18.89 12.27
N PRO A 26 -2.79 -18.94 12.91
CA PRO A 26 -2.66 -18.50 14.30
C PRO A 26 -2.67 -16.97 14.49
N ARG A 27 -2.56 -16.19 13.40
CA ARG A 27 -2.24 -14.75 13.48
C ARG A 27 -3.15 -13.86 12.64
N ASN A 28 -4.19 -14.43 12.03
CA ASN A 28 -5.20 -13.71 11.23
C ASN A 28 -4.58 -12.68 10.27
N VAL A 29 -3.61 -13.15 9.48
CA VAL A 29 -2.89 -12.34 8.49
C VAL A 29 -2.69 -13.13 7.19
N PHE A 30 -2.80 -12.45 6.06
CA PHE A 30 -2.49 -12.99 4.75
C PHE A 30 -1.12 -12.47 4.29
N PHE A 31 -0.21 -13.39 4.02
CA PHE A 31 1.03 -13.08 3.33
C PHE A 31 0.80 -13.12 1.82
N LYS A 32 1.05 -12.01 1.14
CA LYS A 32 0.91 -11.85 -0.30
C LYS A 32 2.31 -11.82 -0.93
N TYR A 33 2.52 -12.67 -1.93
CA TYR A 33 3.74 -12.75 -2.73
C TYR A 33 3.38 -12.47 -4.18
N ARG A 34 4.24 -11.74 -4.91
CA ARG A 34 4.04 -11.49 -6.34
C ARG A 34 4.21 -12.75 -7.18
N GLU A 35 3.77 -12.69 -8.44
CA GLU A 35 4.01 -13.73 -9.43
C GLU A 35 5.51 -14.12 -9.53
N GLY A 36 5.76 -15.41 -9.76
CA GLY A 36 7.10 -16.00 -9.76
C GLY A 36 7.74 -16.17 -8.38
N VAL A 37 7.12 -15.65 -7.31
CA VAL A 37 7.56 -15.86 -5.92
C VAL A 37 6.62 -16.84 -5.22
N THR A 38 7.08 -18.07 -5.06
CA THR A 38 6.36 -19.18 -4.41
C THR A 38 6.54 -19.24 -2.89
N GLY A 39 7.22 -18.27 -2.28
CA GLY A 39 7.35 -18.15 -0.84
C GLY A 39 8.63 -17.43 -0.41
N GLU A 40 9.00 -17.55 0.87
CA GLU A 40 10.16 -16.87 1.42
C GLU A 40 11.47 -17.21 0.69
N LYS A 41 11.70 -18.48 0.34
CA LYS A 41 12.97 -18.91 -0.29
C LYS A 41 13.23 -18.24 -1.64
N THR A 42 12.18 -17.90 -2.38
CA THR A 42 12.26 -17.31 -3.72
C THR A 42 12.25 -15.78 -3.70
N LEU A 43 12.02 -15.16 -2.54
CA LEU A 43 12.19 -13.71 -2.38
C LEU A 43 13.66 -13.30 -2.53
N PRO A 44 13.94 -12.17 -3.21
CA PRO A 44 15.28 -11.60 -3.29
C PRO A 44 15.75 -11.13 -1.91
N ARG A 45 17.06 -10.94 -1.73
CA ARG A 45 17.60 -10.29 -0.53
C ARG A 45 17.35 -8.77 -0.59
N CYS A 46 16.99 -8.19 0.55
CA CYS A 46 16.85 -6.75 0.70
C CYS A 46 18.20 -6.05 0.53
N ARG A 47 18.18 -4.86 -0.10
CA ARG A 47 19.33 -3.94 -0.09
C ARG A 47 19.18 -2.94 1.06
N PRO A 48 20.24 -2.22 1.43
CA PRO A 48 20.13 -1.14 2.39
C PRO A 48 19.01 -0.17 2.00
N HIS A 49 18.16 0.16 2.96
CA HIS A 49 16.99 1.03 2.80
C HIS A 49 15.84 0.52 1.91
N ASP A 50 15.86 -0.76 1.53
CA ASP A 50 14.67 -1.39 0.97
C ASP A 50 13.67 -1.69 2.09
N ALA A 51 12.39 -1.41 1.85
CA ALA A 51 11.33 -1.98 2.66
C ALA A 51 11.22 -3.48 2.33
N CYS A 52 11.14 -4.30 3.37
CA CYS A 52 11.03 -5.75 3.24
C CYS A 52 9.57 -6.22 3.20
N ASN A 53 8.64 -5.51 3.86
CA ASN A 53 7.19 -5.71 3.71
C ASN A 53 6.43 -4.40 3.51
N ILE A 54 5.21 -4.54 2.98
CA ILE A 54 4.14 -3.56 3.09
C ILE A 54 3.02 -4.20 3.91
N LEU A 55 2.66 -3.59 5.05
CA LEU A 55 1.54 -4.00 5.89
C LEU A 55 0.33 -3.13 5.56
N TYR A 56 -0.78 -3.77 5.20
CA TYR A 56 -2.08 -3.14 4.97
C TYR A 56 -3.07 -3.56 6.05
N LYS A 57 -3.58 -2.58 6.80
CA LYS A 57 -4.59 -2.76 7.83
C LYS A 57 -5.99 -2.70 7.23
N ARG A 58 -6.73 -3.81 7.30
CA ARG A 58 -8.10 -3.88 6.78
C ARG A 58 -9.11 -3.65 7.91
N PHE A 59 -10.31 -3.18 7.59
CA PHE A 59 -11.34 -2.89 8.59
C PHE A 59 -12.09 -4.14 9.04
N TRP A 60 -12.46 -4.99 8.08
CA TRP A 60 -13.41 -6.09 8.29
C TRP A 60 -12.80 -7.48 8.13
N THR A 61 -11.54 -7.55 7.68
CA THR A 61 -10.86 -8.82 7.36
C THR A 61 -9.43 -8.79 7.88
N ASP A 62 -8.80 -9.96 7.95
CA ASP A 62 -7.40 -10.17 8.33
C ASP A 62 -6.43 -9.18 7.67
N ASP A 63 -5.32 -8.81 8.29
CA ASP A 63 -4.38 -7.89 7.63
C ASP A 63 -3.69 -8.53 6.41
N ILE A 64 -3.16 -7.70 5.51
CA ILE A 64 -2.34 -8.18 4.38
C ILE A 64 -0.91 -7.70 4.58
N VAL A 65 0.03 -8.64 4.51
CA VAL A 65 1.46 -8.38 4.49
C VAL A 65 1.99 -8.76 3.12
N GLU A 66 2.28 -7.75 2.30
CA GLU A 66 2.92 -7.94 1.00
C GLU A 66 4.43 -8.06 1.19
N ARG A 67 4.98 -9.23 0.82
CA ARG A 67 6.39 -9.57 1.00
C ARG A 67 7.20 -9.10 -0.20
N LEU A 68 8.22 -8.26 0.02
CA LEU A 68 9.05 -7.68 -1.04
C LEU A 68 10.42 -8.35 -1.14
N CYS A 69 11.06 -8.60 -0.01
CA CYS A 69 12.39 -9.20 0.05
C CYS A 69 12.67 -9.83 1.43
N ARG A 70 13.70 -10.67 1.52
CA ARG A 70 14.20 -11.23 2.78
C ARG A 70 15.28 -10.37 3.40
N CYS A 71 15.20 -10.19 4.71
CA CYS A 71 16.25 -9.53 5.46
C CYS A 71 17.56 -10.33 5.43
N PRO A 72 18.71 -9.65 5.55
CA PRO A 72 20.00 -10.31 5.69
C PRO A 72 20.04 -11.18 6.96
N ASN A 73 21.04 -12.07 7.03
CA ASN A 73 21.33 -12.91 8.22
C ASN A 73 20.20 -13.85 8.69
N GLY A 74 19.16 -14.05 7.88
CA GLY A 74 18.04 -14.93 8.23
C GLY A 74 17.04 -14.31 9.19
N GLU A 75 17.14 -13.00 9.44
CA GLU A 75 16.19 -12.28 10.28
C GLU A 75 14.81 -12.23 9.62
N GLU A 76 13.76 -12.35 10.44
CA GLU A 76 12.39 -12.24 9.96
C GLU A 76 12.03 -10.76 9.78
N CYS A 77 11.67 -10.36 8.55
CA CYS A 77 11.18 -9.01 8.30
C CYS A 77 9.92 -8.72 9.14
N PRO A 78 9.89 -7.63 9.93
CA PRO A 78 8.74 -7.27 10.76
C PRO A 78 7.44 -7.18 9.96
N TRP A 79 6.35 -7.70 10.50
CA TRP A 79 5.04 -7.72 9.82
C TRP A 79 3.85 -7.42 10.76
N THR A 80 4.12 -7.13 12.03
CA THR A 80 3.09 -6.67 12.98
C THR A 80 2.90 -5.16 12.89
N ASP A 81 1.88 -4.62 13.53
CA ASP A 81 1.55 -3.19 13.56
C ASP A 81 2.12 -2.43 14.74
N LYS A 82 2.97 -3.08 15.54
CA LYS A 82 3.74 -2.41 16.56
C LYS A 82 4.50 -1.26 15.89
N PHE A 83 4.26 -0.05 16.38
CA PHE A 83 5.05 1.12 16.03
C PHE A 83 6.42 0.95 16.66
N ASP A 84 7.26 0.19 15.98
CA ASP A 84 8.66 0.00 16.30
C ASP A 84 9.52 0.98 15.49
N ASN A 85 10.82 0.97 15.79
CA ASN A 85 11.83 1.68 15.01
C ASN A 85 12.04 1.11 13.61
N TYR A 86 11.30 0.09 13.16
CA TYR A 86 11.41 -0.54 11.83
C TYR A 86 10.24 -0.17 10.90
N THR A 87 9.45 0.84 11.28
CA THR A 87 8.17 1.16 10.62
C THR A 87 8.14 2.58 10.08
N MET A 88 7.61 2.74 8.86
CA MET A 88 7.29 4.05 8.29
C MET A 88 5.86 4.07 7.72
N ASN A 89 5.15 5.18 7.90
CA ASN A 89 3.78 5.33 7.41
C ASN A 89 3.75 5.55 5.89
N VAL A 90 2.82 4.85 5.23
CA VAL A 90 2.41 5.14 3.86
C VAL A 90 1.18 6.05 3.88
N ASN A 91 0.16 5.63 4.62
CA ASN A 91 -1.08 6.37 4.84
C ASN A 91 -1.63 6.02 6.24
N ASN A 92 -2.90 6.31 6.54
CA ASN A 92 -3.49 6.00 7.85
C ASN A 92 -3.56 4.51 8.21
N ARG A 93 -3.54 3.61 7.22
CA ARG A 93 -3.77 2.18 7.40
C ARG A 93 -2.74 1.31 6.68
N SER A 94 -1.63 1.89 6.26
CA SER A 94 -0.59 1.18 5.50
C SER A 94 0.79 1.60 5.97
N PHE A 95 1.68 0.63 6.07
CA PHE A 95 3.00 0.80 6.67
C PHE A 95 4.06 0.08 5.86
N LEU A 96 5.22 0.71 5.69
CA LEU A 96 6.44 0.05 5.26
C LEU A 96 7.15 -0.55 6.48
N LYS A 97 7.70 -1.75 6.31
CA LYS A 97 8.53 -2.42 7.30
C LYS A 97 9.93 -2.63 6.76
N PHE A 98 10.94 -2.44 7.59
CA PHE A 98 12.36 -2.48 7.22
C PHE A 98 13.10 -3.54 8.04
N CYS A 99 14.22 -4.02 7.49
CA CYS A 99 15.13 -4.92 8.21
C CYS A 99 15.99 -4.16 9.23
N ASP A 100 16.35 -2.92 8.90
CA ASP A 100 17.15 -2.05 9.75
C ASP A 100 16.27 -0.96 10.37
N PRO A 101 16.64 -0.43 11.55
CA PRO A 101 15.93 0.69 12.16
C PRO A 101 15.87 1.90 11.22
N VAL A 102 14.67 2.44 11.06
CA VAL A 102 14.40 3.71 10.40
C VAL A 102 14.87 4.83 11.31
N ASN A 103 15.74 5.70 10.81
CA ASN A 103 16.21 6.89 11.52
C ASN A 103 15.20 8.06 11.36
N PRO A 104 14.43 8.44 12.40
CA PRO A 104 13.46 9.52 12.32
C PRO A 104 14.08 10.92 12.21
N GLU A 105 15.37 11.07 12.55
CA GLU A 105 16.10 12.33 12.48
C GLU A 105 16.51 12.68 11.05
N ASN A 106 16.65 11.68 10.18
CA ASN A 106 16.97 11.86 8.76
C ASN A 106 15.72 12.27 7.95
N ILE A 107 15.12 13.41 8.28
CA ILE A 107 13.90 13.90 7.63
C ILE A 107 14.17 14.28 6.17
N CYS A 108 13.27 13.86 5.28
CA CYS A 108 13.35 14.18 3.86
C CYS A 108 13.35 15.69 3.57
N LYS A 109 14.37 16.14 2.82
CA LYS A 109 14.44 17.53 2.35
C LYS A 109 13.34 17.81 1.30
N PRO A 110 12.76 19.02 1.29
CA PRO A 110 11.77 19.40 0.27
C PRO A 110 12.30 19.18 -1.15
N ARG A 111 11.42 18.72 -2.05
CA ARG A 111 11.70 18.48 -3.49
C ARG A 111 12.75 17.42 -3.81
N LYS A 112 13.44 16.84 -2.82
CA LYS A 112 14.32 15.67 -3.04
C LYS A 112 13.49 14.40 -3.15
N THR A 113 13.97 13.45 -3.95
CA THR A 113 13.38 12.12 -4.03
C THR A 113 13.62 11.40 -2.71
N ALA A 114 12.51 11.03 -2.07
CA ALA A 114 12.44 10.36 -0.78
C ALA A 114 12.25 8.85 -0.94
N ALA A 115 11.50 8.42 -1.95
CA ALA A 115 11.26 7.01 -2.21
C ALA A 115 11.22 6.70 -3.71
N VAL A 116 11.61 5.47 -4.04
CA VAL A 116 11.51 4.90 -5.38
C VAL A 116 10.79 3.57 -5.29
N VAL A 117 9.63 3.48 -5.95
CA VAL A 117 8.89 2.23 -6.12
C VAL A 117 9.24 1.68 -7.49
N ARG A 118 9.80 0.47 -7.52
CA ARG A 118 9.96 -0.32 -8.74
C ARG A 118 8.86 -1.36 -8.75
N GLY A 119 8.15 -1.50 -9.85
CA GLY A 119 7.08 -2.47 -9.98
C GLY A 119 6.65 -2.66 -11.42
N GLU A 120 5.51 -3.32 -11.57
CA GLU A 120 4.81 -3.50 -12.83
C GLU A 120 3.38 -3.00 -12.65
N ILE A 121 2.83 -2.42 -13.72
CA ILE A 121 1.45 -1.96 -13.75
C ILE A 121 0.68 -2.81 -14.76
N SER A 122 -0.55 -3.19 -14.44
CA SER A 122 -1.40 -3.93 -15.38
C SER A 122 -1.68 -3.10 -16.63
N ASP A 123 -2.05 -3.75 -17.74
CA ASP A 123 -2.32 -3.10 -19.03
C ASP A 123 -3.40 -2.00 -18.94
N ASN A 124 -4.39 -2.18 -18.05
CA ASN A 124 -5.42 -1.19 -17.78
C ASN A 124 -4.99 -0.07 -16.82
N HIS A 125 -3.73 -0.08 -16.36
CA HIS A 125 -3.15 0.84 -15.38
C HIS A 125 -3.85 0.88 -14.01
N GLU A 126 -4.70 -0.10 -13.68
CA GLU A 126 -5.48 -0.09 -12.44
C GLU A 126 -4.84 -0.90 -11.30
N ASN A 127 -3.75 -1.65 -11.56
CA ASN A 127 -3.13 -2.46 -10.54
C ASN A 127 -1.60 -2.31 -10.59
N LEU A 128 -1.02 -1.84 -9.49
CA LEU A 128 0.41 -1.80 -9.27
C LEU A 128 0.85 -3.03 -8.47
N THR A 129 1.80 -3.79 -9.00
CA THR A 129 2.53 -4.83 -8.27
C THR A 129 3.90 -4.31 -7.90
N ALA A 130 4.12 -4.03 -6.62
CA ALA A 130 5.39 -3.50 -6.14
C ALA A 130 6.45 -4.61 -6.09
N HIS A 131 7.60 -4.37 -6.70
CA HIS A 131 8.72 -5.32 -6.76
C HIS A 131 9.82 -4.99 -5.77
N ARG A 132 10.05 -3.70 -5.54
CA ARG A 132 11.00 -3.17 -4.57
C ARG A 132 10.58 -1.75 -4.22
N VAL A 133 10.67 -1.41 -2.94
CA VAL A 133 10.43 -0.05 -2.45
C VAL A 133 11.67 0.39 -1.70
N ARG A 134 12.36 1.43 -2.20
CA ARG A 134 13.55 1.98 -1.55
C ARG A 134 13.26 3.36 -1.00
N VAL A 135 13.59 3.61 0.26
CA VAL A 135 13.30 4.88 0.94
C VAL A 135 14.58 5.49 1.49
N THR A 136 14.99 6.65 1.01
CA THR A 136 16.31 7.25 1.33
C THR A 136 16.31 8.14 2.57
N CYS A 137 15.14 8.56 3.04
CA CYS A 137 14.97 9.46 4.17
C CYS A 137 13.61 9.23 4.83
N TYR A 138 13.46 9.68 6.07
CA TYR A 138 12.21 9.58 6.84
C TYR A 138 11.17 10.60 6.38
N CYS A 139 9.97 10.13 6.06
CA CYS A 139 8.82 10.98 5.78
C CYS A 139 7.88 11.02 7.01
N PRO A 140 7.79 12.15 7.73
CA PRO A 140 6.98 12.24 8.94
C PRO A 140 5.48 12.05 8.68
N LYS A 141 4.72 11.67 9.71
CA LYS A 141 3.25 11.46 9.61
C LYS A 141 2.47 12.72 9.20
N SER A 142 3.03 13.91 9.47
CA SER A 142 2.46 15.22 9.06
C SER A 142 2.78 15.60 7.60
N TYR A 143 3.31 14.66 6.83
CA TYR A 143 3.66 14.80 5.42
C TYR A 143 2.93 13.73 4.61
N PHE A 144 2.89 13.91 3.29
CA PHE A 144 2.37 12.93 2.37
C PHE A 144 3.37 12.65 1.24
N TRP A 145 3.26 11.45 0.68
CA TRP A 145 4.01 11.04 -0.50
C TRP A 145 3.43 11.71 -1.74
N HIS A 146 4.23 12.55 -2.38
CA HIS A 146 3.86 13.26 -3.59
C HIS A 146 4.67 12.71 -4.75
N VAL A 147 3.96 12.29 -5.81
CA VAL A 147 4.57 11.82 -7.05
C VAL A 147 5.49 12.90 -7.63
N GLN A 148 6.71 12.55 -8.01
CA GLN A 148 7.59 13.46 -8.75
C GLN A 148 7.64 13.10 -10.22
N ARG A 149 7.81 11.81 -10.52
CA ARG A 149 8.04 11.31 -11.89
C ARG A 149 7.73 9.83 -11.99
N TYR A 150 7.25 9.43 -13.15
CA TYR A 150 7.13 8.06 -13.60
C TYR A 150 8.12 7.82 -14.73
N ASP A 151 8.86 6.73 -14.66
CA ASP A 151 9.70 6.26 -15.75
C ASP A 151 9.32 4.82 -16.08
N TYR A 152 9.18 4.55 -17.38
CA TYR A 152 8.96 3.22 -17.92
C TYR A 152 10.25 2.78 -18.62
N THR A 153 10.82 1.66 -18.19
CA THR A 153 12.07 1.13 -18.77
C THR A 153 11.98 -0.39 -18.78
N ASP A 154 12.11 -1.01 -19.95
CA ASP A 154 12.04 -2.47 -20.14
C ASP A 154 10.81 -3.11 -19.46
N ASN A 155 9.62 -2.57 -19.74
CA ASN A 155 8.33 -2.96 -19.12
C ASN A 155 8.26 -2.84 -17.59
N LYS A 156 9.21 -2.15 -16.96
CA LYS A 156 9.20 -1.87 -15.52
C LYS A 156 8.84 -0.42 -15.26
N LEU A 157 7.96 -0.21 -14.30
CA LEU A 157 7.58 1.08 -13.79
C LEU A 157 8.50 1.49 -12.62
N TYR A 158 9.05 2.69 -12.72
CA TYR A 158 9.81 3.36 -11.67
C TYR A 158 9.09 4.64 -11.27
N GLN A 159 8.46 4.63 -10.10
CA GLN A 159 7.77 5.78 -9.55
C GLN A 159 8.67 6.45 -8.51
N ARG A 160 9.01 7.72 -8.72
CA ARG A 160 9.78 8.53 -7.76
C ARG A 160 8.85 9.44 -7.00
N PHE A 161 9.01 9.46 -5.69
CA PHE A 161 8.19 10.25 -4.78
C PHE A 161 9.06 11.16 -3.93
N ARG A 162 8.51 12.35 -3.62
CA ARG A 162 9.03 13.25 -2.59
C ARG A 162 8.08 13.26 -1.40
N CYS A 163 8.62 13.61 -0.25
CA CYS A 163 7.84 13.89 0.94
C CYS A 163 7.40 15.38 0.94
N SER A 164 6.11 15.66 1.10
CA SER A 164 5.57 17.03 1.11
C SER A 164 4.77 17.29 2.37
N LYS A 165 4.99 18.43 3.04
CA LYS A 165 4.29 18.77 4.28
C LYS A 165 2.80 18.96 4.00
N GLN A 166 1.95 18.37 4.84
CA GLN A 166 0.52 18.63 4.80
C GLN A 166 0.26 20.04 5.33
N ARG A 167 -0.54 20.81 4.59
CA ARG A 167 -1.09 22.07 5.10
C ARG A 167 -2.35 21.79 5.92
N MET A 168 -2.87 22.80 6.60
CA MET A 168 -4.25 22.74 7.08
C MET A 168 -5.21 23.02 5.91
N CYS A 169 -6.31 22.28 5.85
CA CYS A 169 -7.41 22.56 4.94
C CYS A 169 -8.41 23.55 5.57
N GLY A 170 -9.25 24.17 4.74
CA GLY A 170 -10.50 24.81 5.18
C GLY A 170 -11.65 23.80 5.33
N SER A 171 -12.78 24.25 5.88
CA SER A 171 -14.02 23.47 5.87
C SER A 171 -14.51 23.24 4.44
N TYR A 172 -15.05 22.06 4.17
CA TYR A 172 -15.51 21.55 2.89
C TYR A 172 -14.42 21.44 1.80
N GLU A 173 -13.16 21.69 2.14
CA GLU A 173 -12.06 21.56 1.21
C GLU A 173 -11.67 20.08 1.00
N PHE A 174 -11.19 19.77 -0.20
CA PHE A 174 -10.62 18.47 -0.52
C PHE A 174 -9.45 18.13 0.41
N CYS A 175 -9.55 16.99 1.09
CA CYS A 175 -8.60 16.58 2.12
C CYS A 175 -7.80 15.33 1.75
N GLY A 176 -8.26 14.51 0.80
CA GLY A 176 -7.54 13.32 0.40
C GLY A 176 -8.32 12.37 -0.50
N LEU A 177 -7.65 11.28 -0.85
CA LEU A 177 -8.18 10.21 -1.71
C LEU A 177 -8.38 8.95 -0.88
N VAL A 178 -9.59 8.40 -0.87
CA VAL A 178 -9.95 7.17 -0.15
C VAL A 178 -9.93 6.01 -1.12
N ARG A 179 -9.10 5.00 -0.85
CA ARG A 179 -9.06 3.77 -1.62
C ARG A 179 -10.37 3.01 -1.51
N ASN A 180 -10.92 2.57 -2.65
CA ASN A 180 -12.17 1.83 -2.67
C ASN A 180 -12.03 0.37 -2.14
N ASP A 181 -10.82 -0.19 -2.20
CA ASP A 181 -10.58 -1.58 -1.79
C ASP A 181 -10.29 -1.74 -0.28
N LEU A 182 -9.45 -0.86 0.27
CA LEU A 182 -9.00 -0.94 1.66
C LEU A 182 -9.54 0.17 2.58
N TYR A 183 -10.23 1.17 2.02
CA TYR A 183 -10.69 2.36 2.75
C TYR A 183 -9.55 3.10 3.49
N SER A 184 -8.33 2.96 2.98
CA SER A 184 -7.19 3.75 3.44
C SER A 184 -7.15 5.09 2.72
N THR A 185 -6.69 6.13 3.40
CA THR A 185 -6.83 7.52 2.94
C THR A 185 -5.47 8.15 2.72
N TYR A 186 -5.21 8.59 1.48
CA TYR A 186 -4.07 9.42 1.14
C TYR A 186 -4.41 10.89 1.39
N TYR A 187 -4.14 11.34 2.62
CA TYR A 187 -4.36 12.72 3.02
C TYR A 187 -3.43 13.70 2.30
N ARG A 188 -3.99 14.79 1.78
CA ARG A 188 -3.25 15.93 1.20
C ARG A 188 -3.08 17.08 2.19
N CYS A 189 -4.03 17.24 3.10
CA CYS A 189 -4.01 18.25 4.14
C CYS A 189 -4.74 17.73 5.39
N SER A 190 -4.54 18.42 6.52
CA SER A 190 -5.20 18.11 7.79
C SER A 190 -6.44 18.99 7.95
N CYS A 191 -7.60 18.37 8.21
CA CYS A 191 -8.84 19.11 8.42
C CYS A 191 -8.79 20.00 9.68
N PRO A 192 -9.51 21.13 9.68
CA PRO A 192 -9.60 21.98 10.85
C PRO A 192 -10.35 21.27 11.98
N SER A 193 -10.18 21.76 13.21
CA SER A 193 -10.86 21.19 14.38
C SER A 193 -12.37 21.07 14.16
N GLY A 194 -12.96 19.96 14.63
CA GLY A 194 -14.37 19.67 14.44
C GLY A 194 -14.76 19.20 13.03
N ASN A 195 -13.80 19.03 12.10
CA ASN A 195 -14.06 18.49 10.77
C ASN A 195 -13.39 17.13 10.59
N LEU A 196 -14.05 16.20 9.90
CA LEU A 196 -13.48 14.92 9.49
C LEU A 196 -13.32 14.87 7.97
N CYS A 197 -12.27 14.18 7.52
CA CYS A 197 -12.05 13.94 6.09
C CYS A 197 -12.92 12.77 5.63
N ILE A 198 -14.07 13.07 5.01
CA ILE A 198 -15.13 12.09 4.69
C ILE A 198 -15.30 11.99 3.17
N PRO A 199 -15.39 10.76 2.59
CA PRO A 199 -15.76 10.57 1.19
C PRO A 199 -17.22 10.98 0.97
N LYS A 200 -17.50 11.89 0.03
CA LYS A 200 -18.87 12.40 -0.23
C LYS A 200 -19.54 11.74 -1.42
N ASP A 201 -18.85 11.78 -2.57
CA ASP A 201 -19.40 11.34 -3.83
C ASP A 201 -18.80 9.98 -4.15
N LYS A 202 -19.60 8.91 -4.22
CA LYS A 202 -19.13 7.55 -4.58
C LYS A 202 -18.62 7.44 -6.02
N GLN A 203 -18.31 8.58 -6.66
CA GLN A 203 -17.66 8.63 -7.95
C GLN A 203 -16.23 8.12 -7.81
N LEU A 204 -15.91 7.11 -8.60
CA LEU A 204 -14.59 6.50 -8.63
C LEU A 204 -13.74 7.22 -9.68
N GLU A 205 -12.58 7.70 -9.25
CA GLU A 205 -11.54 8.25 -10.13
C GLU A 205 -10.32 7.32 -10.09
N SER A 206 -9.73 7.03 -11.25
CA SER A 206 -8.49 6.26 -11.30
C SER A 206 -7.30 7.16 -10.98
N THR A 207 -6.48 6.77 -10.00
CA THR A 207 -5.31 7.54 -9.58
C THR A 207 -4.09 6.65 -9.39
N GLN A 208 -2.93 7.29 -9.27
CA GLN A 208 -1.66 6.68 -8.92
C GLN A 208 -1.09 7.35 -7.67
N GLU A 209 -1.15 6.65 -6.55
CA GLU A 209 -0.60 7.05 -5.26
C GLU A 209 0.59 6.18 -4.86
N PHE A 210 1.24 6.53 -3.74
CA PHE A 210 2.34 5.71 -3.23
C PHE A 210 1.86 4.28 -2.91
N LEU A 211 2.43 3.31 -3.64
CA LEU A 211 2.09 1.88 -3.57
C LEU A 211 0.66 1.53 -3.97
N TYR A 212 0.02 2.38 -4.77
CA TYR A 212 -1.34 2.14 -5.23
C TYR A 212 -1.58 2.72 -6.62
N SER A 213 -2.20 1.93 -7.48
CA SER A 213 -2.84 2.38 -8.71
C SER A 213 -4.25 1.82 -8.67
N GLY A 214 -5.25 2.59 -9.10
CA GLY A 214 -6.63 2.12 -9.15
C GLY A 214 -7.68 3.15 -8.67
N PRO A 215 -8.93 2.70 -8.48
CA PRO A 215 -10.06 3.57 -8.20
C PRO A 215 -10.10 4.11 -6.76
N VAL A 216 -10.23 5.43 -6.63
CA VAL A 216 -10.38 6.15 -5.37
C VAL A 216 -11.64 7.01 -5.35
N ILE A 217 -12.05 7.37 -4.14
CA ILE A 217 -13.12 8.32 -3.86
C ILE A 217 -12.52 9.60 -3.29
N ASN A 218 -12.95 10.76 -3.78
CA ASN A 218 -12.55 12.04 -3.25
C ASN A 218 -13.19 12.30 -1.86
N ALA A 219 -12.36 12.72 -0.90
CA ALA A 219 -12.80 13.07 0.43
C ALA A 219 -12.60 14.56 0.72
N TYR A 220 -13.50 15.09 1.55
CA TYR A 220 -13.56 16.51 1.91
C TYR A 220 -13.65 16.67 3.41
N CYS A 221 -13.14 17.78 3.94
CA CYS A 221 -13.29 18.14 5.35
C CYS A 221 -14.74 18.53 5.63
N ASP A 222 -15.53 17.65 6.23
CA ASP A 222 -16.90 17.95 6.61
C ASP A 222 -16.99 18.21 8.12
N PRO A 223 -17.66 19.29 8.57
CA PRO A 223 -17.97 19.48 9.98
C PRO A 223 -18.68 18.24 10.55
N TRP A 224 -18.10 17.69 11.62
CA TRP A 224 -18.70 16.61 12.36
C TRP A 224 -19.93 17.15 13.11
N ASN A 225 -21.09 17.09 12.47
CA ASN A 225 -22.33 17.45 13.12
C ASN A 225 -22.82 16.26 13.96
N ILE A 226 -22.82 16.41 15.29
CA ILE A 226 -23.29 15.39 16.24
C ILE A 226 -24.77 15.00 15.97
N SER A 227 -25.50 15.80 15.18
CA SER A 227 -26.88 15.52 14.77
C SER A 227 -27.02 14.60 13.53
N SER A 228 -25.94 14.07 12.94
CA SER A 228 -26.07 13.13 11.81
C SER A 228 -26.53 11.76 12.32
N THR A 229 -27.84 11.60 12.48
CA THR A 229 -28.53 10.32 12.58
C THR A 229 -28.38 9.54 11.27
N TYR A 230 -27.22 8.94 11.04
CA TYR A 230 -27.05 7.88 10.06
C TYR A 230 -26.08 6.85 10.62
N TYR A 231 -26.66 5.89 11.35
CA TYR A 231 -26.20 4.51 11.46
C TYR A 231 -27.30 3.62 10.88
#